data_AF-K1LCU0-F1
#
_entry.id   AF-K1LCU0-F1
#
_cell.length_a   1.000
_cell.length_b   1.000
_cell.length_c   1.000
_cell.angle_alpha   90.00
_cell.angle_beta   90.00
_cell.angle_gamma   90.00
#
_symmetry.space_group_name_H-M   'P 1'
#
loop_
_entity.id
_entity.type
_entity.pdbx_description
1 polymer ?
#
loop_
_entity_poly.entity_id
_entity_poly.type
_entity_poly.pdbx_seq_one_letter_code
_entity_poly.pdbx_strand_id
1 'polypeptide(L)'
;MIKRRLEMGDLKMLKYKGATLTDETLNMLIKEAERLGVPPSYLIVKLHFEGLWGTSAVAKANNNLSGMTYPNTHMNAFTRPSGVQVKRGTKRPANEGGYYMHYSSLDDFFKDWLYLIRRGGSYNIADSKNFDEAVKGMFRYGGAKYDYATMNLPDSQSKQRYEAYLRGMKARRSAINQANNGVLDKLDKGVENMTATANAVIQEAKKWLGSNKWGANHKKIIDGYNAVRALPRGYAVKYSDDWCDTFVSFVAVKSGAKDLIGRECGVERHKDIFKQLGIWKGLVKPKVGDIVIFNWSGNRQGWGNHIGYVANVDGDMITTIEGNTTKNGVSTVAYNRFVWNSVYIQGYARPRYAEGSQAPKVELSGDIEQLARDGIAGKLGNGEDRKRLLGDKYEAVQAKINELLSGTTVEKVQEDQQEAIEKIVKSEISDEDKNEIIQGILELVKAEDIKAVIEKALKD
;
A
#
# COMPACT_ATOMS: atom_id res chain seq x y z
N MET A 1 -5.45 -26.19 7.98
CA MET A 1 -5.58 -25.32 6.78
C MET A 1 -5.65 -23.86 7.22
N ILE A 2 -4.49 -23.21 7.32
CA ILE A 2 -4.37 -21.83 7.83
C ILE A 2 -4.64 -20.85 6.68
N LYS A 3 -5.76 -20.13 6.76
CA LYS A 3 -6.18 -19.10 5.80
C LYS A 3 -5.25 -17.89 5.89
N ARG A 4 -4.44 -17.66 4.85
CA ARG A 4 -3.56 -16.48 4.68
C ARG A 4 -4.39 -15.19 4.63
N ARG A 5 -4.31 -14.37 5.69
CA ARG A 5 -4.91 -13.01 5.76
C ARG A 5 -4.10 -12.07 4.86
N LEU A 6 -4.77 -11.21 4.09
CA LEU A 6 -4.10 -10.20 3.23
C LEU A 6 -3.88 -8.94 4.08
N GLU A 7 -2.65 -8.43 4.10
CA GLU A 7 -2.28 -7.15 4.73
C GLU A 7 -2.41 -6.00 3.73
N MET A 8 -2.53 -4.78 4.22
CA MET A 8 -2.79 -3.61 3.37
C MET A 8 -1.57 -3.12 2.56
N GLY A 9 -0.36 -3.52 2.97
CA GLY A 9 0.84 -3.41 2.15
C GLY A 9 0.85 -4.35 0.94
N ASP A 10 -0.11 -5.28 0.86
CA ASP A 10 -0.34 -6.21 -0.25
C ASP A 10 -1.56 -5.83 -1.13
N LEU A 11 -2.24 -4.70 -0.88
CA LEU A 11 -3.30 -4.24 -1.78
C LEU A 11 -2.69 -3.63 -3.04
N LYS A 12 -2.33 -4.52 -3.96
CA LYS A 12 -2.05 -4.20 -5.36
C LYS A 12 -3.24 -3.45 -5.95
N MET A 13 -2.97 -2.41 -6.73
CA MET A 13 -3.84 -1.92 -7.81
C MET A 13 -4.71 -3.07 -8.35
N LEU A 14 -6.04 -2.95 -8.29
CA LEU A 14 -6.89 -4.01 -8.81
C LEU A 14 -6.76 -4.01 -10.33
N LYS A 15 -6.47 -5.18 -10.90
CA LYS A 15 -6.35 -5.34 -12.34
C LYS A 15 -7.36 -6.36 -12.81
N TYR A 16 -8.11 -6.01 -13.86
CA TYR A 16 -8.99 -6.95 -14.51
C TYR A 16 -9.32 -6.51 -15.94
N LYS A 17 -9.09 -7.42 -16.91
CA LYS A 17 -9.33 -7.21 -18.35
C LYS A 17 -8.73 -5.90 -18.90
N GLY A 18 -7.45 -5.64 -18.60
CA GLY A 18 -6.72 -4.46 -19.07
C GLY A 18 -7.10 -3.14 -18.38
N ALA A 19 -8.07 -3.14 -17.47
CA ALA A 19 -8.39 -2.01 -16.62
C ALA A 19 -7.66 -2.11 -15.27
N THR A 20 -7.25 -0.95 -14.74
CA THR A 20 -6.58 -0.82 -13.44
C THR A 20 -7.36 0.15 -12.58
N LEU A 21 -7.71 -0.25 -11.35
CA LEU A 21 -8.19 0.65 -10.31
C LEU A 21 -6.99 1.07 -9.46
N THR A 22 -6.69 2.36 -9.44
CA THR A 22 -5.57 2.90 -8.67
C THR A 22 -5.81 2.77 -7.18
N ASP A 23 -4.74 2.68 -6.39
CA ASP A 23 -4.82 2.56 -4.92
C ASP A 23 -5.54 3.76 -4.31
N GLU A 24 -5.33 4.96 -4.86
CA GLU A 24 -6.03 6.18 -4.44
C GLU A 24 -7.55 6.06 -4.62
N THR A 25 -8.00 5.61 -5.80
CA THR A 25 -9.43 5.43 -6.08
C THR A 25 -10.01 4.29 -5.25
N LEU A 26 -9.28 3.18 -5.12
CA LEU A 26 -9.68 2.04 -4.29
C LEU A 26 -9.89 2.46 -2.83
N ASN A 27 -8.95 3.21 -2.25
CA ASN A 27 -9.05 3.70 -0.87
C ASN A 27 -10.22 4.67 -0.69
N MET A 28 -10.46 5.56 -1.65
CA MET A 28 -11.63 6.45 -1.63
C MET A 28 -12.93 5.63 -1.65
N LEU A 29 -13.04 4.62 -2.51
CA LEU A 29 -14.23 3.77 -2.60
C LEU A 29 -14.46 2.95 -1.34
N ILE A 30 -13.40 2.44 -0.70
CA ILE A 30 -13.51 1.75 0.59
C ILE A 30 -14.08 2.68 1.65
N LYS A 31 -13.52 3.89 1.79
CA LYS A 31 -13.98 4.88 2.77
C LYS A 31 -15.44 5.29 2.54
N GLU A 32 -15.82 5.48 1.28
CA GLU A 32 -17.20 5.82 0.92
C GLU A 32 -18.16 4.65 1.16
N ALA A 33 -17.73 3.41 0.90
CA ALA A 33 -18.51 2.23 1.21
C ALA A 33 -18.80 2.10 2.72
N GLU A 34 -17.79 2.35 3.56
CA GLU A 34 -17.95 2.42 5.02
C GLU A 34 -18.92 3.54 5.43
N ARG A 35 -18.75 4.76 4.90
CA ARG A 35 -19.66 5.89 5.18
C ARG A 35 -21.11 5.56 4.82
N LEU A 36 -21.31 4.84 3.73
CA LEU A 36 -22.62 4.45 3.21
C LEU A 36 -23.17 3.17 3.87
N GLY A 37 -22.38 2.43 4.65
CA GLY A 37 -22.78 1.16 5.23
C GLY A 37 -23.01 0.07 4.18
N VAL A 38 -22.19 0.01 3.14
CA VAL A 38 -22.32 -0.96 2.04
C VAL A 38 -21.03 -1.76 1.85
N PRO A 39 -21.08 -2.98 1.26
CA PRO A 39 -19.86 -3.73 0.99
C PRO A 39 -18.97 -3.01 -0.03
N PRO A 40 -17.65 -2.82 0.22
CA PRO A 40 -16.77 -2.14 -0.73
C PRO A 40 -16.76 -2.76 -2.12
N SER A 41 -16.93 -4.09 -2.23
CA SER A 41 -16.99 -4.76 -3.53
C SER A 41 -18.15 -4.26 -4.40
N TYR A 42 -19.25 -3.77 -3.80
CA TYR A 42 -20.35 -3.18 -4.56
C TYR A 42 -19.87 -1.98 -5.39
N LEU A 43 -19.27 -0.97 -4.75
CA LEU A 43 -18.81 0.23 -5.46
C LEU A 43 -17.71 -0.11 -6.48
N ILE A 44 -16.76 -0.96 -6.08
CA ILE A 44 -15.63 -1.38 -6.92
C ILE A 44 -16.14 -2.10 -8.18
N VAL A 45 -17.01 -3.09 -8.01
CA VAL A 45 -17.51 -3.90 -9.13
C VAL A 45 -18.44 -3.07 -10.00
N LYS A 46 -19.26 -2.20 -9.43
CA LYS A 46 -20.19 -1.35 -10.18
C LYS A 46 -19.45 -0.48 -11.21
N LEU A 47 -18.34 0.13 -10.82
CA LEU A 47 -17.54 0.99 -11.71
C LEU A 47 -16.75 0.19 -12.74
N HIS A 48 -16.37 -1.06 -12.45
CA HIS A 48 -15.82 -1.94 -13.48
C HIS A 48 -16.90 -2.40 -14.46
N PHE A 49 -18.07 -2.76 -13.94
CA PHE A 49 -19.16 -3.34 -14.71
C PHE A 49 -19.67 -2.38 -15.79
N GLU A 50 -19.84 -1.10 -15.46
CA GLU A 50 -20.27 -0.08 -16.42
C GLU A 50 -19.12 0.58 -17.17
N GLY A 51 -18.07 0.96 -16.44
CA GLY A 51 -17.08 1.89 -16.95
C GLY A 51 -15.72 1.28 -17.24
N LEU A 52 -15.51 0.00 -16.93
CA LEU A 52 -14.21 -0.66 -16.92
C LEU A 52 -13.16 0.16 -16.14
N TRP A 53 -13.54 0.65 -14.94
CA TRP A 53 -12.73 1.55 -14.11
C TRP A 53 -12.14 2.74 -14.88
N GLY A 54 -12.95 3.33 -15.77
CA GLY A 54 -12.55 4.52 -16.53
C GLY A 54 -12.01 4.23 -17.94
N THR A 55 -11.78 2.96 -18.30
CA THR A 55 -11.17 2.64 -19.60
C THR A 55 -12.17 2.51 -20.76
N SER A 56 -13.48 2.43 -20.48
CA SER A 56 -14.53 2.42 -21.52
C SER A 56 -14.59 3.73 -22.31
N ALA A 57 -15.08 3.67 -23.55
CA ALA A 57 -15.24 4.86 -24.40
C ALA A 57 -16.13 5.93 -23.75
N VAL A 58 -17.22 5.52 -23.09
CA VAL A 58 -18.12 6.42 -22.37
C VAL A 58 -17.43 7.07 -21.19
N ALA A 59 -16.70 6.30 -20.39
CA ALA A 59 -16.01 6.83 -19.22
C ALA A 59 -14.92 7.84 -19.61
N LYS A 60 -14.11 7.53 -20.63
CA LYS A 60 -13.07 8.43 -21.14
C LYS A 60 -13.63 9.73 -21.73
N ALA A 61 -14.70 9.63 -22.54
CA ALA A 61 -15.25 10.79 -23.23
C ALA A 61 -16.07 11.72 -22.32
N ASN A 62 -16.59 11.20 -21.20
CA ASN A 62 -17.56 11.90 -20.37
C ASN A 62 -17.19 12.05 -18.90
N ASN A 63 -16.05 11.52 -18.46
CA ASN A 63 -15.73 11.35 -17.04
C ASN A 63 -16.86 10.64 -16.27
N ASN A 64 -17.51 9.66 -16.89
CA ASN A 64 -18.73 9.04 -16.38
C ASN A 64 -18.55 7.52 -16.26
N LEU A 65 -18.16 7.05 -15.08
CA LEU A 65 -17.75 5.66 -14.86
C LEU A 65 -18.92 4.72 -14.58
N SER A 66 -20.12 5.26 -14.34
CA SER A 66 -21.30 4.46 -13.98
C SER A 66 -22.42 4.53 -15.01
N GLY A 67 -22.21 5.22 -16.14
CA GLY A 67 -23.17 5.33 -17.23
C GLY A 67 -24.36 6.25 -16.94
N MET A 68 -24.17 7.29 -16.11
CA MET A 68 -25.24 8.19 -15.72
C MET A 68 -25.86 8.89 -16.94
N THR A 69 -27.18 8.80 -17.06
CA THR A 69 -27.94 9.29 -18.21
C THR A 69 -28.29 10.76 -18.06
N TYR A 70 -28.04 11.54 -19.10
CA TYR A 70 -28.42 12.94 -19.18
C TYR A 70 -29.94 13.06 -19.42
N PRO A 71 -30.68 13.80 -18.58
CA PRO A 71 -32.13 13.97 -18.74
C PRO A 71 -32.47 14.67 -20.07
N ASN A 72 -33.40 14.09 -20.84
CA ASN A 72 -33.85 14.67 -22.10
C ASN A 72 -34.65 15.99 -21.93
N THR A 73 -34.96 16.38 -20.69
CA THR A 73 -35.66 17.63 -20.36
C THR A 73 -34.75 18.87 -20.38
N HIS A 74 -33.44 18.69 -20.55
CA HIS A 74 -32.47 19.79 -20.56
C HIS A 74 -31.76 19.83 -21.93
N MET A 75 -31.62 21.04 -22.51
CA MET A 75 -30.86 21.22 -23.75
C MET A 75 -29.42 21.70 -23.49
N ASN A 76 -29.20 22.40 -22.38
CA ASN A 76 -27.94 23.02 -21.99
C ASN A 76 -27.45 22.49 -20.64
N ALA A 77 -26.19 22.79 -20.30
CA ALA A 77 -25.62 22.44 -19.00
C ALA A 77 -26.51 22.89 -17.83
N PHE A 78 -26.59 22.08 -16.78
CA PHE A 78 -27.43 22.36 -15.62
C PHE A 78 -26.78 21.85 -14.33
N THR A 79 -27.26 22.37 -13.20
CA THR A 79 -26.75 21.99 -11.88
C THR A 79 -27.57 20.85 -11.31
N ARG A 80 -26.90 19.76 -10.95
CA ARG A 80 -27.47 18.60 -10.28
C ARG A 80 -27.78 18.91 -8.81
N PRO A 81 -28.67 18.16 -8.14
CA PRO A 81 -28.92 18.33 -6.71
C PRO A 81 -27.69 18.12 -5.80
N SER A 82 -26.63 17.49 -6.31
CA SER A 82 -25.32 17.39 -5.67
C SER A 82 -24.50 18.69 -5.72
N GLY A 83 -24.98 19.72 -6.44
CA GLY A 83 -24.27 20.96 -6.74
C GLY A 83 -23.28 20.85 -7.90
N VAL A 84 -23.19 19.69 -8.57
CA VAL A 84 -22.31 19.47 -9.72
C VAL A 84 -22.95 20.01 -11.00
N GLN A 85 -22.21 20.79 -11.78
CA GLN A 85 -22.63 21.14 -13.14
C GLN A 85 -22.35 19.97 -14.08
N VAL A 86 -23.36 19.59 -14.87
CA VAL A 86 -23.22 18.56 -15.91
C VAL A 86 -23.71 19.12 -17.24
N LYS A 87 -23.11 18.62 -18.33
CA LYS A 87 -23.56 18.92 -19.69
C LYS A 87 -23.86 17.65 -20.47
N ARG A 88 -24.47 17.81 -21.64
CA ARG A 88 -24.77 16.72 -22.55
C ARG A 88 -23.47 16.10 -23.07
N GLY A 89 -23.30 14.79 -22.86
CA GLY A 89 -22.16 14.01 -23.30
C GLY A 89 -22.42 13.25 -24.61
N THR A 90 -21.75 12.11 -24.76
CA THR A 90 -21.91 11.24 -25.94
C THR A 90 -23.30 10.60 -26.00
N LYS A 91 -23.73 10.21 -27.21
CA LYS A 91 -25.01 9.54 -27.43
C LYS A 91 -25.03 8.16 -26.77
N ARG A 92 -26.17 7.77 -26.20
CA ARG A 92 -26.42 6.41 -25.70
C ARG A 92 -26.71 5.45 -26.85
N PRO A 93 -26.64 4.13 -26.61
CA PRO A 93 -27.08 3.12 -27.59
C PRO A 93 -28.46 3.44 -28.17
N ALA A 94 -28.65 3.15 -29.46
CA ALA A 94 -29.86 3.55 -30.19
C ALA A 94 -31.16 3.00 -29.57
N ASN A 95 -31.10 1.80 -29.00
CA ASN A 95 -32.21 1.14 -28.30
C ASN A 95 -32.55 1.77 -26.93
N GLU A 96 -31.64 2.54 -26.33
CA GLU A 96 -31.87 3.22 -25.04
C GLU A 96 -32.27 4.68 -25.21
N GLY A 97 -31.80 5.33 -26.28
CA GLY A 97 -32.06 6.74 -26.57
C GLY A 97 -31.39 7.72 -25.58
N GLY A 98 -31.28 8.97 -26.00
CA GLY A 98 -30.71 10.05 -25.20
C GLY A 98 -29.17 10.09 -25.18
N TYR A 99 -28.63 10.72 -24.14
CA TYR A 99 -27.21 11.04 -24.01
C TYR A 99 -26.69 10.65 -22.61
N TYR A 100 -25.39 10.42 -22.49
CA TYR A 100 -24.72 10.31 -21.20
C TYR A 100 -24.47 11.70 -20.60
N MET A 101 -24.39 11.80 -19.28
CA MET A 101 -23.88 12.99 -18.60
C MET A 101 -22.37 13.11 -18.84
N HIS A 102 -21.91 14.32 -19.14
CA HIS A 102 -20.49 14.68 -19.16
C HIS A 102 -20.15 15.54 -17.94
N TYR A 103 -19.17 15.07 -17.16
CA TYR A 103 -18.62 15.73 -15.98
C TYR A 103 -17.30 16.42 -16.32
N SER A 104 -17.02 17.55 -15.68
CA SER A 104 -15.77 18.30 -15.88
C SER A 104 -14.55 17.53 -15.36
N SER A 105 -14.74 16.70 -14.33
CA SER A 105 -13.69 15.88 -13.71
C SER A 105 -14.27 14.57 -13.15
N LEU A 106 -13.38 13.64 -12.77
CA LEU A 106 -13.79 12.43 -12.03
C LEU A 106 -14.28 12.75 -10.62
N ASP A 107 -13.77 13.80 -9.99
CA ASP A 107 -14.23 14.25 -8.67
C ASP A 107 -15.69 14.70 -8.72
N ASP A 108 -16.06 15.46 -9.76
CA ASP A 108 -17.44 15.87 -10.02
C ASP A 108 -18.35 14.66 -10.23
N PHE A 109 -17.87 13.67 -10.99
CA PHE A 109 -18.60 12.41 -11.18
C PHE A 109 -18.80 11.68 -9.84
N PHE A 110 -17.75 11.48 -9.05
CA PHE A 110 -17.86 10.78 -7.78
C PHE A 110 -18.79 11.53 -6.82
N LYS A 111 -18.71 12.86 -6.76
CA LYS A 111 -19.60 13.69 -5.95
C LYS A 111 -21.07 13.50 -6.34
N ASP A 112 -21.41 13.53 -7.64
CA ASP A 112 -22.80 13.37 -8.09
C ASP A 112 -23.29 11.92 -7.98
N TRP A 113 -22.45 10.95 -8.33
CA TRP A 113 -22.79 9.53 -8.27
C TRP A 113 -23.00 9.05 -6.83
N LEU A 114 -22.10 9.41 -5.90
CA LEU A 114 -22.23 9.09 -4.48
C LEU A 114 -23.42 9.81 -3.85
N TYR A 115 -23.76 11.00 -4.33
CA TYR A 115 -24.98 11.69 -3.92
C TYR A 115 -26.22 10.87 -4.26
N LEU A 116 -26.30 10.21 -5.43
CA LEU A 116 -27.49 9.41 -5.79
C LEU A 116 -27.73 8.21 -4.87
N ILE A 117 -26.67 7.63 -4.31
CA ILE A 117 -26.72 6.38 -3.53
C ILE A 117 -26.64 6.62 -2.01
N ARG A 118 -26.60 7.89 -1.58
CA ARG A 118 -26.64 8.27 -0.15
C ARG A 118 -27.93 7.77 0.52
N ARG A 119 -27.93 7.70 1.86
CA ARG A 119 -29.15 7.44 2.65
C ARG A 119 -30.27 8.41 2.26
N GLY A 120 -31.46 7.87 1.92
CA GLY A 120 -32.59 8.67 1.42
C GLY A 120 -32.43 9.20 -0.02
N GLY A 121 -31.44 8.71 -0.76
CA GLY A 121 -31.18 9.06 -2.16
C GLY A 121 -32.19 8.47 -3.15
N SER A 122 -31.87 8.55 -4.44
CA SER A 122 -32.73 7.99 -5.49
C SER A 122 -32.69 6.46 -5.54
N TYR A 123 -31.62 5.86 -5.01
CA TYR A 123 -31.43 4.42 -4.93
C TYR A 123 -31.31 3.99 -3.49
N ASN A 124 -31.95 2.87 -3.15
CA ASN A 124 -32.03 2.34 -1.79
C ASN A 124 -30.84 1.40 -1.50
N ILE A 125 -29.62 1.95 -1.61
CA ILE A 125 -28.38 1.15 -1.57
C ILE A 125 -27.67 1.23 -0.22
N ALA A 126 -27.66 2.41 0.41
CA ALA A 126 -27.01 2.60 1.71
C ALA A 126 -27.54 1.61 2.76
N ASP A 127 -26.68 1.21 3.69
CA ASP A 127 -26.96 0.24 4.77
C ASP A 127 -27.30 -1.19 4.32
N SER A 128 -27.02 -1.54 3.06
CA SER A 128 -27.18 -2.90 2.55
C SER A 128 -26.21 -3.88 3.22
N LYS A 129 -26.71 -5.02 3.71
CA LYS A 129 -25.93 -6.00 4.49
C LYS A 129 -24.94 -6.79 3.65
N ASN A 130 -25.22 -6.92 2.35
CA ASN A 130 -24.42 -7.72 1.43
C ASN A 130 -24.53 -7.18 -0.01
N PHE A 131 -23.69 -7.73 -0.88
CA PHE A 131 -23.57 -7.29 -2.27
C PHE A 131 -24.90 -7.40 -3.04
N ASP A 132 -25.67 -8.44 -2.78
CA ASP A 132 -26.95 -8.70 -3.46
C ASP A 132 -28.00 -7.68 -3.06
N GLU A 133 -28.07 -7.33 -1.77
CA GLU A 133 -28.95 -6.28 -1.26
C GLU A 133 -28.59 -4.91 -1.85
N ALA A 134 -27.29 -4.59 -1.93
CA ALA A 134 -26.83 -3.35 -2.55
C ALA A 134 -27.23 -3.27 -4.03
N VAL A 135 -27.07 -4.36 -4.78
CA VAL A 135 -27.53 -4.44 -6.17
C VAL A 135 -29.06 -4.36 -6.27
N LYS A 136 -29.79 -5.03 -5.36
CA LYS A 136 -31.27 -4.96 -5.32
C LYS A 136 -31.74 -3.52 -5.11
N GLY A 137 -31.07 -2.79 -4.22
CA GLY A 137 -31.30 -1.38 -3.91
C GLY A 137 -31.17 -0.41 -5.08
N MET A 138 -30.58 -0.85 -6.20
CA MET A 138 -30.52 -0.09 -7.45
C MET A 138 -31.81 -0.13 -8.27
N PHE A 139 -32.76 -0.99 -7.94
CA PHE A 139 -33.98 -1.22 -8.71
C PHE A 139 -35.22 -0.89 -7.88
N ARG A 140 -36.34 -0.58 -8.54
CA ARG A 140 -37.62 -0.36 -7.84
C ARG A 140 -38.02 -1.58 -7.01
N TYR A 141 -37.68 -2.78 -7.47
CA TYR A 141 -37.83 -4.02 -6.70
C TYR A 141 -37.11 -4.02 -5.33
N GLY A 142 -36.05 -3.22 -5.18
CA GLY A 142 -35.36 -2.99 -3.90
C GLY A 142 -35.71 -1.67 -3.22
N GLY A 143 -36.70 -0.93 -3.71
CA GLY A 143 -37.12 0.36 -3.14
C GLY A 143 -36.44 1.59 -3.74
N ALA A 144 -35.70 1.46 -4.85
CA ALA A 144 -35.23 2.64 -5.59
C ALA A 144 -36.40 3.41 -6.23
N LYS A 145 -36.20 4.69 -6.54
CA LYS A 145 -37.15 5.50 -7.32
C LYS A 145 -37.23 5.05 -8.78
N TYR A 146 -36.13 4.53 -9.32
CA TYR A 146 -36.00 4.12 -10.72
C TYR A 146 -35.20 2.82 -10.83
N ASP A 147 -35.42 2.05 -11.90
CA ASP A 147 -34.54 0.95 -12.24
C ASP A 147 -33.24 1.51 -12.85
N TYR A 148 -32.09 1.14 -12.28
CA TYR A 148 -30.81 1.61 -12.76
C TYR A 148 -30.51 1.17 -14.21
N ALA A 149 -30.91 -0.04 -14.58
CA ALA A 149 -30.71 -0.61 -15.90
C ALA A 149 -31.99 -1.28 -16.41
N THR A 150 -32.26 -1.14 -17.71
CA THR A 150 -33.45 -1.74 -18.33
C THR A 150 -33.30 -3.23 -18.61
N MET A 151 -32.06 -3.71 -18.76
CA MET A 151 -31.73 -5.09 -19.15
C MET A 151 -32.48 -5.58 -20.40
N ASN A 152 -32.91 -4.66 -21.27
CA ASN A 152 -33.80 -4.92 -22.41
C ASN A 152 -35.12 -5.63 -22.03
N LEU A 153 -35.61 -5.39 -20.81
CA LEU A 153 -36.87 -5.92 -20.32
C LEU A 153 -37.92 -4.81 -20.14
N PRO A 154 -39.23 -5.12 -20.20
CA PRO A 154 -40.30 -4.14 -20.01
C PRO A 154 -40.25 -3.44 -18.66
N ASP A 155 -40.83 -2.23 -18.58
CA ASP A 155 -40.80 -1.42 -17.35
C ASP A 155 -41.56 -2.05 -16.18
N SER A 156 -42.59 -2.85 -16.46
CA SER A 156 -43.32 -3.61 -15.45
C SER A 156 -42.49 -4.71 -14.78
N GLN A 157 -41.31 -5.07 -15.30
CA GLN A 157 -40.52 -6.24 -14.89
C GLN A 157 -39.29 -5.87 -14.05
N SER A 158 -39.42 -4.95 -13.09
CA SER A 158 -38.30 -4.50 -12.25
C SER A 158 -37.57 -5.64 -11.54
N LYS A 159 -38.29 -6.68 -11.09
CA LYS A 159 -37.68 -7.87 -10.47
C LYS A 159 -36.77 -8.62 -11.45
N GLN A 160 -37.25 -8.89 -12.67
CA GLN A 160 -36.48 -9.59 -13.69
C GLN A 160 -35.28 -8.76 -14.17
N ARG A 161 -35.42 -7.42 -14.25
CA ARG A 161 -34.31 -6.49 -14.51
C ARG A 161 -33.23 -6.61 -13.43
N TYR A 162 -33.63 -6.57 -12.17
CA TYR A 162 -32.71 -6.79 -11.04
C TYR A 162 -32.01 -8.15 -11.14
N GLU A 163 -32.75 -9.24 -11.34
CA GLU A 163 -32.19 -10.60 -11.40
C GLU A 163 -31.18 -10.74 -12.54
N ALA A 164 -31.49 -10.18 -13.72
CA ALA A 164 -30.57 -10.16 -14.85
C ALA A 164 -29.30 -9.35 -14.56
N TYR A 165 -29.44 -8.18 -13.95
CA TYR A 165 -28.31 -7.33 -13.60
C TYR A 165 -27.44 -7.96 -12.51
N LEU A 166 -28.07 -8.55 -11.49
CA LEU A 166 -27.37 -9.25 -10.40
C LEU A 166 -26.53 -10.41 -10.92
N ARG A 167 -27.03 -11.19 -11.87
CA ARG A 167 -26.24 -12.27 -12.51
C ARG A 167 -24.95 -11.72 -13.12
N GLY A 168 -25.03 -10.62 -13.87
CA GLY A 168 -23.86 -9.96 -14.45
C GLY A 168 -22.89 -9.40 -13.41
N MET A 169 -23.41 -8.70 -12.41
CA MET A 169 -22.62 -8.13 -11.31
C MET A 169 -21.91 -9.20 -10.48
N LYS A 170 -22.60 -10.31 -10.14
CA LYS A 170 -21.99 -11.44 -9.42
C LYS A 170 -20.90 -12.13 -10.22
N ALA A 171 -21.14 -12.37 -11.52
CA ALA A 171 -20.13 -12.94 -12.41
C ALA A 171 -18.90 -12.02 -12.47
N ARG A 172 -19.12 -10.70 -12.60
CA ARG A 172 -18.04 -9.70 -12.63
C ARG A 172 -17.28 -9.63 -11.30
N ARG A 173 -18.00 -9.59 -10.17
CA ARG A 173 -17.42 -9.64 -8.82
C ARG A 173 -16.54 -10.88 -8.67
N SER A 174 -17.06 -12.05 -8.99
CA SER A 174 -16.34 -13.32 -8.88
C SER A 174 -15.06 -13.31 -9.73
N ALA A 175 -15.13 -12.84 -10.97
CA ALA A 175 -13.97 -12.80 -11.86
C ALA A 175 -12.91 -11.78 -11.43
N ILE A 176 -13.30 -10.59 -10.98
CA ILE A 176 -12.35 -9.60 -10.41
C ILE A 176 -11.72 -10.18 -9.15
N ASN A 177 -12.52 -10.77 -8.27
CA ASN A 177 -12.06 -11.34 -7.02
C ASN A 177 -11.06 -12.48 -7.26
N GLN A 178 -11.35 -13.37 -8.21
CA GLN A 178 -10.45 -14.46 -8.62
C GLN A 178 -9.13 -13.92 -9.20
N ALA A 179 -9.20 -12.92 -10.08
CA ALA A 179 -8.01 -12.31 -10.69
C ALA A 179 -7.13 -11.56 -9.66
N ASN A 180 -7.68 -11.22 -8.50
CA ASN A 180 -7.02 -10.42 -7.48
C ASN A 180 -6.99 -11.16 -6.12
N ASN A 181 -6.79 -12.48 -6.13
CA ASN A 181 -6.51 -13.29 -4.94
C ASN A 181 -7.54 -13.19 -3.80
N GLY A 182 -8.84 -13.11 -4.14
CA GLY A 182 -9.92 -13.07 -3.17
C GLY A 182 -10.07 -11.73 -2.44
N VAL A 183 -9.49 -10.64 -2.97
CA VAL A 183 -9.47 -9.33 -2.31
C VAL A 183 -10.86 -8.77 -2.00
N LEU A 184 -11.84 -8.94 -2.89
CA LEU A 184 -13.19 -8.39 -2.69
C LEU A 184 -13.93 -9.11 -1.55
N ASP A 185 -13.72 -10.41 -1.37
CA ASP A 185 -14.28 -11.15 -0.22
C ASP A 185 -13.68 -10.70 1.11
N LYS A 186 -12.44 -10.19 1.09
CA LYS A 186 -11.78 -9.66 2.29
C LYS A 186 -12.31 -8.27 2.61
N LEU A 187 -12.43 -7.40 1.60
CA LEU A 187 -13.00 -6.06 1.77
C LEU A 187 -14.46 -6.10 2.27
N ASP A 188 -15.27 -7.04 1.77
CA ASP A 188 -16.69 -7.14 2.14
C ASP A 188 -16.96 -7.66 3.56
N LYS A 189 -16.00 -8.39 4.15
CA LYS A 189 -16.12 -8.87 5.54
C LYS A 189 -15.81 -7.78 6.58
N GLY A 190 -15.74 -6.54 6.11
CA GLY A 190 -15.07 -5.46 6.79
C GLY A 190 -13.62 -5.42 6.35
N VAL A 191 -13.23 -4.27 5.82
CA VAL A 191 -11.89 -3.77 6.09
C VAL A 191 -11.87 -3.68 7.62
N GLU A 192 -11.07 -4.49 8.32
CA GLU A 192 -10.53 -3.94 9.57
C GLU A 192 -10.04 -2.57 9.13
N ASN A 193 -10.64 -1.49 9.66
CA ASN A 193 -10.09 -0.15 9.50
C ASN A 193 -8.60 -0.35 9.43
N MET A 194 -7.94 0.20 8.42
CA MET A 194 -6.49 0.23 8.43
C MET A 194 -6.05 1.19 9.55
N THR A 195 -6.43 0.90 10.80
CA THR A 195 -5.65 1.15 11.98
C THR A 195 -4.26 0.66 11.61
N ALA A 196 -3.40 1.62 11.29
CA ALA A 196 -2.02 1.34 10.98
C ALA A 196 -1.46 0.40 12.06
N THR A 197 -0.64 -0.55 11.67
CA THR A 197 0.08 -1.40 12.62
C THR A 197 1.46 -0.82 12.83
N ALA A 198 2.06 -1.11 13.99
CA ALA A 198 3.45 -0.74 14.25
C ALA A 198 4.39 -1.24 13.13
N ASN A 199 4.20 -2.49 12.67
CA ASN A 199 5.01 -3.05 11.60
C ASN A 199 4.84 -2.29 10.28
N ALA A 200 3.63 -1.92 9.89
CA ALA A 200 3.38 -1.16 8.66
C ALA A 200 4.11 0.19 8.65
N VAL A 201 4.11 0.90 9.78
CA VAL A 201 4.85 2.17 9.95
C VAL A 201 6.36 1.94 9.80
N ILE A 202 6.91 0.90 10.45
CA ILE A 202 8.34 0.60 10.36
C ILE A 202 8.75 0.17 8.95
N GLN A 203 7.95 -0.67 8.28
CA GLN A 203 8.22 -1.08 6.89
C GLN A 203 8.15 0.10 5.92
N GLU A 204 7.22 1.04 6.13
CA GLU A 204 7.17 2.26 5.34
C GLU A 204 8.42 3.12 5.58
N ALA A 205 8.82 3.33 6.84
CA ALA A 205 10.03 4.09 7.16
C ALA A 205 11.29 3.48 6.53
N LYS A 206 11.41 2.13 6.53
CA LYS A 206 12.55 1.39 5.94
C LYS A 206 12.78 1.70 4.46
N LYS A 207 11.72 1.95 3.69
CA LYS A 207 11.83 2.29 2.24
C LYS A 207 12.65 3.55 1.99
N TRP A 208 12.82 4.39 3.00
CA TRP A 208 13.49 5.69 2.89
C TRP A 208 14.90 5.68 3.47
N LEU A 209 15.39 4.55 4.00
CA LEU A 209 16.76 4.42 4.50
C LEU A 209 17.79 4.89 3.45
N GLY A 210 18.80 5.62 3.92
CA GLY A 210 19.84 6.21 3.06
C GLY A 210 19.40 7.46 2.29
N SER A 211 18.19 7.98 2.50
CA SER A 211 17.74 9.21 1.85
C SER A 211 18.49 10.43 2.41
N ASN A 212 19.53 10.85 1.70
CA ASN A 212 20.36 12.00 2.07
C ASN A 212 19.65 13.34 1.79
N LYS A 213 19.86 14.32 2.66
CA LYS A 213 19.39 15.71 2.48
C LYS A 213 19.86 16.23 1.13
N TRP A 214 19.01 17.03 0.48
CA TRP A 214 19.17 17.52 -0.90
C TRP A 214 18.97 16.48 -2.02
N GLY A 215 19.03 15.18 -1.70
CA GLY A 215 18.78 14.10 -2.65
C GLY A 215 17.33 14.02 -3.14
N ALA A 216 17.10 13.26 -4.21
CA ALA A 216 15.77 13.10 -4.81
C ALA A 216 14.74 12.55 -3.82
N ASN A 217 15.11 11.57 -2.99
CA ASN A 217 14.20 11.01 -1.99
C ASN A 217 13.91 11.99 -0.85
N HIS A 218 14.90 12.80 -0.43
CA HIS A 218 14.65 13.86 0.54
C HIS A 218 13.60 14.86 0.01
N LYS A 219 13.72 15.31 -1.25
CA LYS A 219 12.70 16.18 -1.87
C LYS A 219 11.31 15.53 -1.87
N LYS A 220 11.22 14.24 -2.25
CA LYS A 220 9.95 13.47 -2.18
C LYS A 220 9.34 13.41 -0.78
N ILE A 221 10.15 13.31 0.27
CA ILE A 221 9.67 13.31 1.66
C ILE A 221 9.05 14.68 2.00
N ILE A 222 9.76 15.77 1.70
CA ILE A 222 9.28 17.14 1.95
C ILE A 222 8.00 17.43 1.13
N ASP A 223 8.02 17.11 -0.16
CA ASP A 223 6.88 17.32 -1.06
C ASP A 223 5.67 16.48 -0.64
N GLY A 224 5.90 15.22 -0.28
CA GLY A 224 4.84 14.33 0.20
C GLY A 224 4.19 14.81 1.49
N TYR A 225 4.97 15.40 2.41
CA TYR A 225 4.42 16.06 3.59
C TYR A 225 3.56 17.28 3.21
N ASN A 226 4.08 18.13 2.32
CA ASN A 226 3.46 19.40 1.88
C ASN A 226 2.21 19.20 0.99
N ALA A 227 2.09 18.05 0.33
CA ALA A 227 0.96 17.71 -0.53
C ALA A 227 -0.35 17.48 0.26
N VAL A 228 -0.25 17.08 1.54
CA VAL A 228 -1.43 16.81 2.37
C VAL A 228 -1.89 18.10 3.04
N ARG A 229 -3.14 18.48 2.76
CA ARG A 229 -3.77 19.70 3.30
C ARG A 229 -4.86 19.36 4.34
N ALA A 230 -5.09 20.20 5.35
CA ALA A 230 -4.37 21.44 5.65
C ALA A 230 -2.93 21.19 6.17
N LEU A 231 -2.04 22.15 5.94
CA LEU A 231 -0.69 22.10 6.49
C LEU A 231 -0.75 22.39 8.00
N PRO A 232 -0.07 21.60 8.85
CA PRO A 232 0.12 21.95 10.24
C PRO A 232 0.65 23.39 10.34
N ARG A 233 -0.04 24.21 11.14
CA ARG A 233 0.27 25.65 11.34
C ARG A 233 0.25 26.51 10.07
N GLY A 234 -0.26 26.00 8.95
CA GLY A 234 -0.20 26.68 7.66
C GLY A 234 1.21 26.75 7.04
N TYR A 235 2.19 26.02 7.58
CA TYR A 235 3.58 26.10 7.15
C TYR A 235 3.94 25.01 6.14
N ALA A 236 4.50 25.41 4.99
CA ALA A 236 5.08 24.51 4.01
C ALA A 236 6.57 24.34 4.29
N VAL A 237 6.99 23.10 4.53
CA VAL A 237 8.39 22.78 4.86
C VAL A 237 9.28 23.03 3.64
N LYS A 238 10.42 23.69 3.84
CA LYS A 238 11.42 23.93 2.79
C LYS A 238 12.44 22.80 2.78
N TYR A 239 13.10 22.57 1.64
CA TYR A 239 14.17 21.58 1.55
C TYR A 239 15.39 21.88 2.44
N SER A 240 15.57 23.14 2.85
CA SER A 240 16.64 23.54 3.77
C SER A 240 16.36 23.21 5.22
N ASP A 241 15.08 23.05 5.59
CA ASP A 241 14.66 22.94 6.98
C ASP A 241 15.15 21.62 7.60
N ASP A 242 15.12 21.56 8.94
CA ASP A 242 15.22 20.30 9.65
C ASP A 242 13.97 19.46 9.40
N TRP A 243 14.16 18.16 9.17
CA TRP A 243 13.11 17.30 8.59
C TRP A 243 12.90 15.99 9.34
N CYS A 244 13.39 15.88 10.58
CA CYS A 244 13.19 14.70 11.42
C CYS A 244 11.69 14.43 11.67
N ASP A 245 10.95 15.45 12.06
CA ASP A 245 9.52 15.33 12.33
C ASP A 245 8.68 15.32 11.06
N THR A 246 9.12 16.08 10.04
CA THR A 246 8.57 15.99 8.68
C THR A 246 8.61 14.55 8.17
N PHE A 247 9.72 13.82 8.41
CA PHE A 247 9.84 12.40 8.07
C PHE A 247 8.85 11.53 8.85
N VAL A 248 8.73 11.71 10.16
CA VAL A 248 7.75 10.98 11.00
C VAL A 248 6.32 11.17 10.47
N SER A 249 5.92 12.42 10.24
CA SER A 249 4.60 12.77 9.69
C SER A 249 4.39 12.25 8.26
N PHE A 250 5.42 12.29 7.42
CA PHE A 250 5.38 11.74 6.07
C PHE A 250 5.17 10.22 6.07
N VAL A 251 5.90 9.49 6.90
CA VAL A 251 5.72 8.03 7.07
C VAL A 251 4.32 7.72 7.60
N ALA A 252 3.81 8.52 8.54
CA ALA A 252 2.47 8.34 9.08
C ALA A 252 1.37 8.55 8.02
N VAL A 253 1.55 9.53 7.12
CA VAL A 253 0.66 9.70 5.96
C VAL A 253 0.70 8.47 5.04
N LYS A 254 1.90 8.00 4.69
CA LYS A 254 2.07 6.88 3.75
C LYS A 254 1.60 5.54 4.30
N SER A 255 1.70 5.34 5.61
CA SER A 255 1.26 4.12 6.29
C SER A 255 -0.20 4.16 6.77
N GLY A 256 -0.90 5.27 6.59
CA GLY A 256 -2.25 5.47 7.13
C GLY A 256 -2.30 5.76 8.64
N ALA A 257 -1.16 5.91 9.31
CA ALA A 257 -1.06 6.18 10.75
C ALA A 257 -1.27 7.66 11.15
N LYS A 258 -1.46 8.57 10.19
CA LYS A 258 -1.53 10.03 10.47
C LYS A 258 -2.59 10.40 11.51
N ASP A 259 -3.72 9.71 11.56
CA ASP A 259 -4.80 10.02 12.51
C ASP A 259 -4.51 9.46 13.90
N LEU A 260 -3.54 8.54 14.03
CA LEU A 260 -3.10 7.97 15.31
C LEU A 260 -2.08 8.85 16.03
N ILE A 261 -1.38 9.71 15.29
CA ILE A 261 -0.26 10.52 15.82
C ILE A 261 -0.45 12.02 15.57
N GLY A 262 -1.33 12.39 14.64
CA GLY A 262 -1.41 13.72 14.06
C GLY A 262 -0.39 13.94 12.94
N ARG A 263 -0.10 15.20 12.67
CA ARG A 263 0.92 15.66 11.73
C ARG A 263 1.53 16.96 12.26
N GLU A 264 2.84 17.07 12.16
CA GLU A 264 3.61 18.27 12.47
C GLU A 264 5.01 18.18 11.83
N CYS A 265 5.72 19.30 11.75
CA CYS A 265 7.12 19.35 11.31
C CYS A 265 8.08 19.88 12.38
N GLY A 266 7.57 20.30 13.55
CA GLY A 266 8.33 20.66 14.73
C GLY A 266 8.12 19.71 15.90
N VAL A 267 9.21 19.09 16.37
CA VAL A 267 9.24 18.05 17.42
C VAL A 267 8.41 18.40 18.67
N GLU A 268 8.65 19.56 19.29
CA GLU A 268 7.93 19.93 20.53
C GLU A 268 6.43 20.09 20.30
N ARG A 269 6.03 20.65 19.15
CA ARG A 269 4.63 20.81 18.79
C ARG A 269 3.97 19.46 18.54
N HIS A 270 4.69 18.50 17.94
CA HIS A 270 4.17 17.15 17.76
C HIS A 270 4.01 16.44 19.10
N LYS A 271 4.93 16.66 20.05
CA LYS A 271 4.80 16.18 21.44
C LYS A 271 3.53 16.71 22.09
N ASP A 272 3.16 17.97 21.87
CA ASP A 272 1.90 18.52 22.39
C ASP A 272 0.67 17.86 21.77
N ILE A 273 0.69 17.55 20.47
CA ILE A 273 -0.34 16.72 19.83
C ILE A 273 -0.40 15.33 20.46
N PHE A 274 0.75 14.69 20.73
CA PHE A 274 0.80 13.39 21.38
C PHE A 274 0.19 13.41 22.80
N LYS A 275 0.39 14.51 23.54
CA LYS A 275 -0.26 14.73 24.84
C LYS A 275 -1.78 14.88 24.66
N GLN A 276 -2.23 15.69 23.70
CA GLN A 276 -3.66 15.89 23.39
C GLN A 276 -4.36 14.57 23.00
N LEU A 277 -3.68 13.71 22.24
CA LEU A 277 -4.16 12.38 21.87
C LEU A 277 -4.07 11.34 23.02
N GLY A 278 -3.46 11.70 24.15
CA GLY A 278 -3.24 10.79 25.29
C GLY A 278 -2.26 9.64 25.00
N ILE A 279 -1.42 9.80 23.97
CA ILE A 279 -0.44 8.80 23.55
C ILE A 279 0.97 9.07 24.05
N TRP A 280 1.29 10.29 24.50
CA TRP A 280 2.55 10.57 25.18
C TRP A 280 2.65 9.78 26.49
N LYS A 281 3.64 8.91 26.62
CA LYS A 281 3.85 8.06 27.79
C LYS A 281 5.02 8.51 28.67
N GLY A 282 5.83 9.46 28.21
CA GLY A 282 7.09 9.80 28.88
C GLY A 282 8.08 8.64 28.83
N LEU A 283 8.94 8.53 29.83
CA LEU A 283 9.96 7.48 29.89
C LEU A 283 9.36 6.16 30.38
N VAL A 284 8.95 5.31 29.44
CA VAL A 284 8.45 3.96 29.67
C VAL A 284 9.21 2.98 28.78
N LYS A 285 9.26 1.70 29.16
CA LYS A 285 9.87 0.68 28.28
C LYS A 285 9.14 0.70 26.92
N PRO A 286 9.86 0.97 25.81
CA PRO A 286 9.23 1.21 24.53
C PRO A 286 8.79 -0.09 23.88
N LYS A 287 7.94 0.05 22.87
CA LYS A 287 7.53 -1.01 21.95
C LYS A 287 7.93 -0.62 20.53
N VAL A 288 8.06 -1.60 19.64
CA VAL A 288 8.21 -1.34 18.21
C VAL A 288 7.04 -0.48 17.73
N GLY A 289 7.33 0.54 16.93
CA GLY A 289 6.38 1.54 16.46
C GLY A 289 6.14 2.70 17.42
N ASP A 290 6.58 2.65 18.67
CA ASP A 290 6.58 3.85 19.53
C ASP A 290 7.41 4.96 18.85
N ILE A 291 7.01 6.20 19.06
CA ILE A 291 7.74 7.39 18.58
C ILE A 291 8.63 7.86 19.73
N VAL A 292 9.93 7.97 19.50
CA VAL A 292 10.90 8.46 20.49
C VAL A 292 11.16 9.95 20.29
N ILE A 293 11.23 10.72 21.38
CA ILE A 293 11.67 12.12 21.36
C ILE A 293 12.95 12.27 22.18
N PHE A 294 13.91 12.99 21.60
CA PHE A 294 15.22 13.25 22.20
C PHE A 294 15.36 14.69 22.68
N ASN A 295 16.18 14.86 23.70
CA ASN A 295 16.75 16.13 24.11
C ASN A 295 18.25 15.95 24.35
N TRP A 296 19.06 16.64 23.56
CA TRP A 296 20.51 16.42 23.54
C TRP A 296 21.25 17.03 24.73
N SER A 297 20.60 17.90 25.53
CA SER A 297 21.15 18.38 26.79
C SER A 297 20.86 17.45 27.98
N GLY A 298 20.15 16.36 27.75
CA GLY A 298 19.75 15.42 28.81
C GLY A 298 18.62 15.93 29.71
N ASN A 299 18.06 17.11 29.41
CA ASN A 299 16.92 17.66 30.14
C ASN A 299 15.62 17.03 29.60
N ARG A 300 15.12 16.00 30.29
CA ARG A 300 13.88 15.29 29.92
C ARG A 300 12.63 16.17 29.94
N GLN A 301 12.65 17.27 30.69
CA GLN A 301 11.55 18.25 30.75
C GLN A 301 11.75 19.44 29.79
N GLY A 302 12.88 19.48 29.08
CA GLY A 302 13.22 20.55 28.14
C GLY A 302 12.49 20.46 26.81
N TRP A 303 12.91 21.30 25.88
CA TRP A 303 12.42 21.31 24.49
C TRP A 303 12.91 20.08 23.72
N GLY A 304 12.02 19.39 23.00
CA GLY A 304 12.36 18.25 22.17
C GLY A 304 13.19 18.66 20.96
N ASN A 305 14.35 18.03 20.77
CA ASN A 305 15.30 18.37 19.71
C ASN A 305 15.17 17.48 18.48
N HIS A 306 14.86 16.19 18.66
CA HIS A 306 14.83 15.21 17.60
C HIS A 306 13.75 14.14 17.84
N ILE A 307 13.33 13.47 16.78
CA ILE A 307 12.23 12.50 16.82
C ILE A 307 12.46 11.38 15.80
N GLY A 308 12.00 10.18 16.12
CA GLY A 308 12.03 9.03 15.22
C GLY A 308 11.09 7.91 15.66
N TYR A 309 11.07 6.81 14.90
CA TYR A 309 10.32 5.60 15.28
C TYR A 309 11.25 4.58 15.93
N VAL A 310 10.76 3.88 16.96
CA VAL A 310 11.40 2.68 17.51
C VAL A 310 11.18 1.52 16.54
N ALA A 311 12.22 1.16 15.79
CA ALA A 311 12.20 0.09 14.80
C ALA A 311 12.43 -1.31 15.42
N ASN A 312 13.16 -1.39 16.53
CA ASN A 312 13.39 -2.64 17.27
C ASN A 312 13.59 -2.38 18.77
N VAL A 313 13.27 -3.38 19.60
CA VAL A 313 13.57 -3.41 21.04
C VAL A 313 14.23 -4.76 21.35
N ASP A 314 15.45 -4.71 21.85
CA ASP A 314 16.29 -5.87 22.18
C ASP A 314 16.83 -5.71 23.61
N GLY A 315 16.18 -6.39 24.56
CA GLY A 315 16.46 -6.23 25.98
C GLY A 315 16.24 -4.77 26.44
N ASP A 316 17.33 -4.08 26.74
CA ASP A 316 17.34 -2.66 27.10
C ASP A 316 17.87 -1.75 25.98
N MET A 317 18.23 -2.30 24.83
CA MET A 317 18.61 -1.54 23.66
C MET A 317 17.38 -1.32 22.76
N ILE A 318 17.30 -0.12 22.18
CA ILE A 318 16.37 0.19 21.11
C ILE A 318 17.13 0.52 19.85
N THR A 319 16.59 0.11 18.70
CA THR A 319 17.00 0.62 17.39
C THR A 319 15.93 1.56 16.90
N THR A 320 16.30 2.77 16.51
CA THR A 320 15.40 3.79 15.99
C THR A 320 15.63 4.00 14.51
N ILE A 321 14.59 4.40 13.76
CA ILE A 321 14.71 4.89 12.39
C ILE A 321 14.27 6.35 12.35
N GLU A 322 15.20 7.20 11.94
CA GLU A 322 15.12 8.66 12.07
C GLU A 322 15.47 9.31 10.75
N GLY A 323 14.74 10.37 10.37
CA GLY A 323 15.14 11.29 9.30
C GLY A 323 15.96 12.44 9.88
N ASN A 324 16.75 13.11 9.05
CA ASN A 324 17.65 14.21 9.49
C ASN A 324 18.62 13.78 10.61
N THR A 325 19.00 12.51 10.68
CA THR A 325 20.11 12.06 11.54
C THR A 325 21.42 12.18 10.76
N THR A 326 22.50 12.53 11.44
CA THR A 326 23.83 12.65 10.80
C THR A 326 24.55 11.31 10.82
N LYS A 327 24.90 10.78 9.63
CA LYS A 327 25.82 9.65 9.46
C LYS A 327 26.94 10.09 8.53
N ASN A 328 28.20 9.92 8.96
CA ASN A 328 29.38 10.30 8.18
C ASN A 328 29.31 11.75 7.66
N GLY A 329 28.85 12.68 8.50
CA GLY A 329 28.70 14.11 8.14
C GLY A 329 27.47 14.44 7.27
N VAL A 330 26.65 13.46 6.90
CA VAL A 330 25.49 13.64 6.03
C VAL A 330 24.19 13.46 6.81
N SER A 331 23.29 14.43 6.72
CA SER A 331 21.90 14.28 7.18
C SER A 331 21.17 13.27 6.30
N THR A 332 20.69 12.17 6.87
CA THR A 332 20.07 11.06 6.14
C THR A 332 18.94 10.41 6.92
N VAL A 333 18.20 9.49 6.30
CA VAL A 333 17.38 8.51 7.04
C VAL A 333 18.29 7.35 7.42
N ALA A 334 18.47 7.09 8.71
CA ALA A 334 19.29 5.97 9.16
C ALA A 334 18.82 5.37 10.47
N TYR A 335 19.42 4.22 10.81
CA TYR A 335 19.27 3.62 12.11
C TYR A 335 20.24 4.20 13.13
N ASN A 336 19.75 4.38 14.36
CA ASN A 336 20.55 4.63 15.54
C ASN A 336 20.22 3.61 16.63
N ARG A 337 21.15 3.37 17.55
CA ARG A 337 20.96 2.44 18.67
C ARG A 337 21.22 3.15 19.99
N PHE A 338 20.30 3.00 20.93
CA PHE A 338 20.36 3.64 22.24
C PHE A 338 19.93 2.66 23.32
N VAL A 339 20.43 2.84 24.54
CA VAL A 339 19.75 2.27 25.70
C VAL A 339 18.39 2.97 25.82
N TRP A 340 17.30 2.23 26.04
CA TRP A 340 15.93 2.76 26.02
C TRP A 340 15.68 3.90 27.03
N ASN A 341 16.43 3.93 28.13
CA ASN A 341 16.35 4.97 29.15
C ASN A 341 17.52 5.96 29.11
N SER A 342 18.23 6.06 27.98
CA SER A 342 19.31 7.01 27.77
C SER A 342 18.93 8.41 28.29
N VAL A 343 19.91 9.13 28.86
CA VAL A 343 19.70 10.50 29.38
C VAL A 343 19.18 11.44 28.29
N TYR A 344 19.55 11.19 27.03
CA TYR A 344 19.13 11.98 25.88
C TYR A 344 17.71 11.66 25.39
N ILE A 345 17.05 10.63 25.91
CA ILE A 345 15.67 10.30 25.58
C ILE A 345 14.75 10.99 26.58
N GLN A 346 13.89 11.89 26.08
CA GLN A 346 12.85 12.50 26.89
C GLN A 346 11.74 11.50 27.21
N GLY A 347 11.36 10.70 26.21
CA GLY A 347 10.31 9.71 26.36
C GLY A 347 9.73 9.27 25.02
N TYR A 348 8.61 8.56 25.13
CA TYR A 348 7.96 7.89 24.02
C TYR A 348 6.50 8.31 23.90
N ALA A 349 6.02 8.45 22.66
CA ALA A 349 4.60 8.37 22.35
C ALA A 349 4.26 6.96 21.86
N ARG A 350 3.11 6.44 22.27
CA ARG A 350 2.61 5.12 21.88
C ARG A 350 1.32 5.27 21.08
N PRO A 351 1.40 5.33 19.75
CA PRO A 351 0.22 5.38 18.90
C PRO A 351 -0.71 4.19 19.19
N ARG A 352 -2.02 4.41 19.11
CA ARG A 352 -3.02 3.35 19.28
C ARG A 352 -3.17 2.57 17.98
N TYR A 353 -2.08 1.90 17.58
CA TYR A 353 -2.10 0.99 16.45
C TYR A 353 -3.18 -0.07 16.64
N ALA A 354 -3.70 -0.63 15.55
CA ALA A 354 -4.38 -1.91 15.67
C ALA A 354 -3.40 -2.86 16.35
N GLU A 355 -3.92 -3.71 17.23
CA GLU A 355 -3.16 -4.88 17.62
C GLU A 355 -2.91 -5.66 16.34
N GLY A 356 -1.73 -5.46 15.76
CA GLY A 356 -1.19 -6.41 14.83
C GLY A 356 -1.20 -7.69 15.63
N SER A 357 -2.05 -8.63 15.23
CA SER A 357 -1.93 -10.03 15.64
C SER A 357 -0.44 -10.30 15.72
N GLN A 358 0.04 -10.67 16.91
CA GLN A 358 1.39 -11.23 17.08
C GLN A 358 1.67 -12.04 15.83
N ALA A 359 2.77 -11.72 15.14
CA ALA A 359 3.12 -12.37 13.88
C ALA A 359 2.80 -13.86 14.03
N PRO A 360 1.93 -14.43 13.17
CA PRO A 360 1.48 -15.79 13.36
C PRO A 360 2.73 -16.64 13.55
N LYS A 361 2.78 -17.39 14.65
CA LYS A 361 3.76 -18.47 14.82
C LYS A 361 3.60 -19.32 13.56
N VAL A 362 4.49 -19.15 12.59
CA VAL A 362 4.43 -19.91 11.34
C VAL A 362 4.64 -21.35 11.81
N GLU A 363 3.60 -22.18 11.71
CA GLU A 363 3.84 -23.61 11.70
C GLU A 363 4.67 -23.88 10.45
N LEU A 364 5.98 -23.98 10.66
CA LEU A 364 6.96 -24.28 9.63
C LEU A 364 6.74 -25.73 9.18
N SER A 365 5.87 -25.91 8.18
CA SER A 365 5.64 -27.20 7.51
C SER A 365 6.60 -27.45 6.33
N GLY A 366 7.70 -26.71 6.24
CA GLY A 366 8.79 -26.97 5.29
C GLY A 366 9.89 -27.82 5.92
N ASP A 367 10.52 -28.69 5.12
CA ASP A 367 11.80 -29.29 5.48
C ASP A 367 12.91 -28.22 5.58
N ILE A 368 14.03 -28.58 6.19
CA ILE A 368 15.16 -27.66 6.44
C ILE A 368 15.70 -27.02 5.15
N GLU A 369 15.61 -27.74 4.02
CA GLU A 369 16.14 -27.30 2.74
C GLU A 369 15.27 -26.22 2.10
N GLN A 370 13.94 -26.39 2.14
CA GLN A 370 13.00 -25.35 1.68
C GLN A 370 13.12 -24.09 2.53
N LEU A 371 13.28 -24.24 3.85
CA LEU A 371 13.47 -23.11 4.76
C LEU A 371 14.81 -22.40 4.52
N ALA A 372 15.86 -23.14 4.17
CA ALA A 372 17.14 -22.55 3.80
C ALA A 372 17.04 -21.74 2.50
N ARG A 373 16.36 -22.26 1.47
CA ARG A 373 16.09 -21.51 0.23
C ARG A 373 15.26 -20.27 0.47
N ASP A 374 14.26 -20.35 1.35
CA ASP A 374 13.44 -19.19 1.73
C ASP A 374 14.24 -18.16 2.55
N GLY A 375 15.21 -18.60 3.35
CA GLY A 375 16.19 -17.74 4.02
C GLY A 375 17.11 -17.01 3.04
N ILE A 376 17.68 -17.72 2.06
CA ILE A 376 18.51 -17.15 0.97
C ILE A 376 17.69 -16.17 0.12
N ALA A 377 16.41 -16.47 -0.11
CA ALA A 377 15.49 -15.58 -0.82
C ALA A 377 14.98 -14.39 0.03
N GLY A 378 15.48 -14.22 1.26
CA GLY A 378 15.15 -13.10 2.15
C GLY A 378 13.76 -13.16 2.81
N LYS A 379 13.03 -14.28 2.68
CA LYS A 379 11.65 -14.42 3.19
C LYS A 379 11.56 -14.62 4.70
N LEU A 380 12.67 -15.01 5.34
CA LEU A 380 12.76 -15.30 6.78
C LEU A 380 13.39 -14.14 7.58
N GLY A 381 13.57 -12.97 6.98
CA GLY A 381 14.32 -11.88 7.59
C GLY A 381 15.79 -12.24 7.84
N ASN A 382 16.49 -11.41 8.61
CA ASN A 382 17.90 -11.58 8.95
C ASN A 382 18.13 -11.64 10.47
N GLY A 383 19.23 -12.26 10.88
CA GLY A 383 19.65 -12.35 12.29
C GLY A 383 18.55 -12.83 13.24
N GLU A 384 18.22 -12.02 14.25
CA GLU A 384 17.24 -12.32 15.30
C GLU A 384 15.79 -12.43 14.78
N ASP A 385 15.46 -11.81 13.64
CA ASP A 385 14.16 -12.02 13.00
C ASP A 385 14.04 -13.46 12.48
N ARG A 386 15.12 -13.97 11.85
CA ARG A 386 15.21 -15.34 11.38
C ARG A 386 15.23 -16.33 12.54
N LYS A 387 15.97 -16.01 13.60
CA LYS A 387 16.04 -16.82 14.83
C LYS A 387 14.70 -16.91 15.55
N ARG A 388 13.99 -15.78 15.67
CA ARG A 388 12.63 -15.74 16.23
C ARG A 388 11.62 -16.51 15.37
N LEU A 389 11.73 -16.42 14.05
CA LEU A 389 10.82 -17.10 13.12
C LEU A 389 11.04 -18.62 13.08
N LEU A 390 12.29 -19.07 13.09
CA LEU A 390 12.66 -20.48 12.97
C LEU A 390 12.68 -21.24 14.30
N GLY A 391 12.82 -20.55 15.43
CA GLY A 391 12.92 -21.18 16.75
C GLY A 391 13.99 -22.25 16.77
N ASP A 392 13.65 -23.45 17.24
CA ASP A 392 14.56 -24.61 17.34
C ASP A 392 15.12 -25.08 15.99
N LYS A 393 14.49 -24.71 14.86
CA LYS A 393 14.98 -25.02 13.52
C LYS A 393 16.08 -24.08 13.03
N TYR A 394 16.35 -22.98 13.76
CA TYR A 394 17.28 -21.95 13.32
C TYR A 394 18.66 -22.50 12.99
N GLU A 395 19.24 -23.30 13.88
CA GLU A 395 20.60 -23.81 13.69
C GLU A 395 20.70 -24.72 12.46
N ALA A 396 19.75 -25.64 12.29
CA ALA A 396 19.71 -26.56 11.15
C ALA A 396 19.49 -25.83 9.81
N VAL A 397 18.59 -24.84 9.78
CA VAL A 397 18.35 -24.03 8.59
C VAL A 397 19.54 -23.13 8.28
N GLN A 398 20.15 -22.50 9.29
CA GLN A 398 21.32 -21.65 9.08
C GLN A 398 22.53 -22.47 8.61
N ALA A 399 22.72 -23.68 9.13
CA ALA A 399 23.72 -24.62 8.63
C ALA A 399 23.46 -24.98 7.16
N LYS A 400 22.20 -25.25 6.78
CA LYS A 400 21.84 -25.54 5.38
C LYS A 400 21.94 -24.33 4.46
N ILE A 401 21.70 -23.11 4.94
CA ILE A 401 21.97 -21.86 4.21
C ILE A 401 23.48 -21.75 3.94
N ASN A 402 24.30 -21.95 4.97
CA ASN A 402 25.75 -21.92 4.82
C ASN A 402 26.23 -23.01 3.85
N GLU A 403 25.65 -24.22 3.92
CA GLU A 403 25.93 -25.31 2.98
C GLU A 403 25.56 -24.92 1.54
N LEU A 404 24.35 -24.42 1.30
CA LEU A 404 23.87 -24.02 -0.04
C LEU A 404 24.67 -22.83 -0.62
N LEU A 405 25.08 -21.89 0.22
CA LEU A 405 25.94 -20.77 -0.18
C LEU A 405 27.41 -21.20 -0.37
N SER A 406 27.87 -22.20 0.39
CA SER A 406 29.18 -22.82 0.18
C SER A 406 29.24 -23.74 -1.04
N GLY A 407 28.09 -24.29 -1.46
CA GLY A 407 27.94 -25.13 -2.66
C GLY A 407 28.01 -24.36 -3.99
N THR A 408 28.18 -23.04 -3.95
CA THR A 408 28.63 -22.24 -5.08
C THR A 408 30.15 -22.01 -4.91
N THR A 409 30.94 -23.08 -5.03
CA THR A 409 32.41 -22.97 -5.00
C THR A 409 32.90 -22.34 -6.29
N VAL A 410 34.01 -21.60 -6.19
CA VAL A 410 34.78 -21.08 -7.34
C VAL A 410 35.07 -22.20 -8.34
N GLU A 411 35.29 -23.42 -7.86
CA GLU A 411 35.53 -24.63 -8.65
C GLU A 411 34.35 -25.00 -9.57
N LYS A 412 33.11 -24.92 -9.09
CA LYS A 412 31.92 -25.27 -9.90
C LYS A 412 31.63 -24.22 -10.97
N VAL A 413 31.90 -22.95 -10.68
CA VAL A 413 31.80 -21.87 -11.66
C VAL A 413 32.92 -21.98 -12.70
N GLN A 414 34.11 -22.42 -12.30
CA GLN A 414 35.22 -22.73 -13.21
C GLN A 414 34.91 -23.96 -14.08
N GLU A 415 34.25 -24.99 -13.55
CA GLU A 415 33.77 -26.15 -14.32
C GLU A 415 32.73 -25.73 -15.38
N ASP A 416 31.73 -24.93 -15.00
CA ASP A 416 30.71 -24.43 -15.92
C ASP A 416 31.31 -23.47 -16.98
N GLN A 417 32.30 -22.65 -16.60
CA GLN A 417 33.08 -21.83 -17.54
C GLN A 417 33.90 -22.68 -18.50
N GLN A 418 34.57 -23.72 -18.01
CA GLN A 418 35.37 -24.63 -18.82
C GLN A 418 34.48 -25.38 -19.82
N GLU A 419 33.30 -25.84 -19.40
CA GLU A 419 32.32 -26.49 -20.28
C GLU A 419 31.79 -25.52 -21.35
N ALA A 420 31.54 -24.26 -20.99
CA ALA A 420 31.12 -23.22 -21.93
C ALA A 420 32.22 -22.89 -22.96
N ILE A 421 33.47 -22.77 -22.52
CA ILE A 421 34.63 -22.55 -23.39
C ILE A 421 34.81 -23.73 -24.35
N GLU A 422 34.71 -24.97 -23.87
CA GLU A 422 34.82 -26.16 -24.71
C GLU A 422 33.74 -26.23 -25.80
N LYS A 423 32.51 -25.78 -25.50
CA LYS A 423 31.43 -25.69 -26.49
C LYS A 423 31.72 -24.65 -27.57
N ILE A 424 32.28 -23.49 -27.20
CA ILE A 424 32.65 -22.44 -28.15
C ILE A 424 33.83 -22.87 -29.03
N VAL A 425 34.85 -23.52 -28.45
CA VAL A 425 36.00 -24.06 -29.20
C VAL A 425 35.55 -25.05 -30.28
N LYS A 426 34.56 -25.91 -29.96
CA LYS A 426 33.99 -26.92 -30.87
C LYS A 426 32.96 -26.37 -31.87
N SER A 427 32.61 -25.08 -31.81
CA SER A 427 31.61 -24.48 -32.71
C SER A 427 32.18 -24.09 -34.09
N GLU A 428 31.31 -23.98 -35.09
CA GLU A 428 31.66 -23.66 -36.49
C GLU A 428 31.75 -22.14 -36.77
N ILE A 429 32.04 -21.31 -35.75
CA ILE A 429 32.22 -19.86 -35.92
C ILE A 429 33.70 -19.50 -36.20
N SER A 430 33.97 -18.27 -36.64
CA SER A 430 35.34 -17.83 -36.98
C SER A 430 36.26 -17.81 -35.76
N ASP A 431 37.56 -18.03 -35.97
CA ASP A 431 38.54 -18.06 -34.87
C ASP A 431 38.69 -16.69 -34.17
N GLU A 432 38.43 -15.59 -34.88
CA GLU A 432 38.36 -14.24 -34.29
C GLU A 432 37.17 -14.10 -33.34
N ASP A 433 35.98 -14.55 -33.75
CA ASP A 433 34.77 -14.51 -32.91
C ASP A 433 34.88 -15.43 -31.69
N LYS A 434 35.51 -16.61 -31.84
CA LYS A 434 35.79 -17.52 -30.72
C LYS A 434 36.63 -16.84 -29.65
N ASN A 435 37.69 -16.15 -30.06
CA ASN A 435 38.61 -15.49 -29.14
C ASN A 435 37.92 -14.35 -28.38
N GLU A 436 37.10 -13.54 -29.04
CA GLU A 436 36.35 -12.46 -28.39
C GLU A 436 35.33 -13.00 -27.38
N ILE A 437 34.59 -14.06 -27.74
CA ILE A 437 33.60 -14.69 -26.85
C ILE A 437 34.26 -15.36 -25.65
N ILE A 438 35.37 -16.08 -25.85
CA ILE A 438 36.11 -16.74 -24.77
C ILE A 438 36.67 -15.70 -23.79
N GLN A 439 37.21 -14.57 -24.27
CA GLN A 439 37.66 -13.48 -23.41
C GLN A 439 36.50 -12.88 -22.60
N GLY A 440 35.33 -12.68 -23.21
CA GLY A 440 34.13 -12.24 -22.51
C GLY A 440 33.67 -13.20 -21.40
N ILE A 441 33.73 -14.52 -21.64
CA ILE A 441 33.40 -15.55 -20.63
C ILE A 441 34.38 -15.52 -19.44
N LEU A 442 35.67 -15.27 -19.72
CA LEU A 442 36.71 -15.16 -18.69
C LEU A 442 36.59 -13.85 -17.88
N GLU A 443 36.14 -12.76 -18.49
CA GLU A 443 35.98 -11.46 -17.83
C GLU A 443 34.69 -11.33 -16.99
N LEU A 444 33.63 -12.07 -17.32
CA LEU A 444 32.32 -12.01 -16.66
C LEU A 444 32.30 -12.57 -15.23
N VAL A 445 33.35 -13.28 -14.80
CA VAL A 445 33.44 -13.88 -13.46
C VAL A 445 34.86 -13.75 -12.91
N LYS A 446 35.18 -12.64 -12.25
CA LYS A 446 36.40 -12.55 -11.46
C LYS A 446 36.16 -13.19 -10.09
N ALA A 447 37.14 -13.95 -9.60
CA ALA A 447 37.05 -14.64 -8.31
C ALA A 447 36.80 -13.67 -7.14
N GLU A 448 37.21 -12.41 -7.27
CA GLU A 448 36.93 -11.35 -6.29
C GLU A 448 35.44 -10.97 -6.22
N ASP A 449 34.71 -11.02 -7.34
CA ASP A 449 33.30 -10.62 -7.41
C ASP A 449 32.37 -11.66 -6.76
N ILE A 450 32.67 -12.95 -6.92
CA ILE A 450 31.93 -14.03 -6.25
C ILE A 450 32.15 -13.97 -4.73
N LYS A 451 33.40 -13.75 -4.29
CA LYS A 451 33.72 -13.64 -2.87
C LYS A 451 33.04 -12.42 -2.23
N ALA A 452 33.00 -11.28 -2.93
CA ALA A 452 32.29 -10.08 -2.48
C ALA A 452 30.76 -10.28 -2.39
N VAL A 453 30.16 -11.03 -3.32
CA VAL A 453 28.73 -11.36 -3.30
C VAL A 453 28.40 -12.31 -2.15
N ILE A 454 29.23 -13.33 -1.91
CA ILE A 454 29.08 -14.27 -0.79
C ILE A 454 29.27 -13.55 0.55
N GLU A 455 30.32 -12.73 0.69
CA GLU A 455 30.55 -11.96 1.92
C GLU A 455 29.44 -10.94 2.19
N LYS A 456 28.88 -10.31 1.15
CA LYS A 456 27.72 -9.43 1.28
C LYS A 456 26.45 -10.19 1.69
N ALA A 457 26.18 -11.34 1.06
CA ALA A 457 25.02 -12.18 1.39
C ALA A 457 25.10 -12.81 2.80
N LEU A 458 26.30 -12.96 3.36
CA LEU A 458 26.51 -13.41 4.74
C LEU A 458 26.43 -12.27 5.77
N LYS A 459 26.52 -11.01 5.33
CA LYS A 459 26.56 -9.81 6.20
C LYS A 459 25.23 -9.06 6.27
N ASP A 460 24.42 -9.13 5.20
CA ASP A 460 23.06 -8.59 5.10
C ASP A 460 22.00 -9.62 5.57
#